data_AF-A0A1I5WD12-F1
#
_entry.id   AF-A0A1I5WD12-F1
#
_cell.length_a   1.000
_cell.length_b   1.000
_cell.length_c   1.000
_cell.angle_alpha   90.00
_cell.angle_beta   90.00
_cell.angle_gamma   90.00
#
_symmetry.space_group_name_H-M   'P 1'
#
loop_
_entity.id
_entity.type
_entity.pdbx_description
1 polymer ?
#
loop_
_entity_poly.entity_id
_entity_poly.type
_entity_poly.pdbx_seq_one_letter_code
_entity_poly.pdbx_strand_id
1 'polypeptide(L)'
;MRVFIIISTLLFSLASTAQSVFHGRIILQDSLFPKDGRIIFPLINDTSKADLYNPINIDLSNPNHRIFYLIWPDWKSKVFRFIDGVCTDSVYSIKIPNDKFYKEFQQKEICPICFRSKYLIPIIYGLPGSKLMKQAKRNKVILAGCILYEDAPKFYCTKDNFQF
;
A
#
# COMPACT_ATOMS: atom_id res chain seq x y z
N MET A 1 6.75 9.91 -25.97
CA MET A 1 5.26 9.93 -25.91
C MET A 1 4.83 10.06 -24.46
N ARG A 2 3.97 11.02 -24.13
CA ARG A 2 3.32 11.12 -22.82
C ARG A 2 1.96 10.43 -22.92
N VAL A 3 1.80 9.30 -22.24
CA VAL A 3 0.51 8.60 -22.14
C VAL A 3 -0.28 9.23 -21.00
N PHE A 4 -1.47 9.74 -21.28
CA PHE A 4 -2.40 10.24 -20.27
C PHE A 4 -3.38 9.14 -19.90
N ILE A 5 -3.54 8.88 -18.60
CA ILE A 5 -4.51 7.92 -18.06
C ILE A 5 -5.63 8.74 -17.43
N ILE A 6 -6.86 8.54 -17.91
CA ILE A 6 -8.06 9.10 -17.30
C ILE A 6 -8.77 7.94 -16.61
N ILE A 7 -8.66 7.87 -15.29
CA ILE A 7 -9.50 6.99 -14.48
C ILE A 7 -10.83 7.71 -14.32
N SER A 8 -11.83 7.34 -15.11
CA SER A 8 -13.19 7.86 -14.96
C SER A 8 -13.87 7.10 -13.82
N THR A 9 -14.04 7.78 -12.69
CA THR A 9 -14.85 7.30 -11.57
C THR A 9 -16.30 7.70 -11.81
N LEU A 10 -17.20 6.72 -11.98
CA LEU A 10 -18.63 6.96 -11.98
C LEU A 10 -19.08 7.12 -10.52
N LEU A 11 -19.08 8.36 -10.04
CA LEU A 11 -19.61 8.75 -8.74
C LEU A 11 -21.14 8.83 -8.82
N PHE A 12 -21.84 7.74 -8.50
CA PHE A 12 -23.25 7.84 -8.13
C PHE A 12 -23.32 8.42 -6.71
N SER A 13 -23.54 9.73 -6.62
CA SER A 13 -23.76 10.41 -5.35
C SER A 13 -25.17 10.13 -4.84
N LEU A 14 -25.31 9.26 -3.83
CA LEU A 14 -26.39 9.29 -2.85
C LEU A 14 -25.90 8.50 -1.61
N ALA A 15 -25.84 9.18 -0.47
CA ALA A 15 -25.40 8.72 0.86
C ALA A 15 -23.90 8.45 1.06
N SER A 16 -23.33 9.16 2.04
CA SER A 16 -21.97 9.00 2.58
C SER A 16 -21.82 7.70 3.37
N THR A 17 -21.97 6.55 2.73
CA THR A 17 -21.42 5.29 3.25
C THR A 17 -20.00 5.18 2.72
N ALA A 18 -19.01 5.07 3.61
CA ALA A 18 -17.63 4.80 3.22
C ALA A 18 -17.60 3.64 2.21
N GLN A 19 -17.21 3.91 0.96
CA GLN A 19 -17.15 2.87 -0.07
C GLN A 19 -16.11 1.84 0.34
N SER A 20 -16.57 0.62 0.65
CA SER A 20 -15.72 -0.51 1.02
C SER A 20 -15.09 -1.17 -0.21
N VAL A 21 -15.64 -0.95 -1.41
CA VAL A 21 -15.15 -1.54 -2.66
C VAL A 21 -14.85 -0.44 -3.66
N PHE A 22 -13.62 -0.44 -4.17
CA PHE A 22 -13.24 0.34 -5.33
C PHE A 22 -13.73 -0.37 -6.58
N HIS A 23 -14.71 0.24 -7.25
CA HIS A 23 -15.15 -0.13 -8.58
C HIS A 23 -14.49 0.81 -9.59
N GLY A 24 -13.44 0.32 -10.23
CA GLY A 24 -12.71 1.07 -11.24
C GLY A 24 -12.84 0.42 -12.61
N ARG A 25 -12.92 1.25 -13.65
CA ARG A 25 -12.59 0.81 -15.01
C ARG A 25 -11.32 1.53 -15.43
N ILE A 26 -10.29 0.78 -15.79
CA ILE A 26 -9.09 1.37 -16.38
C ILE A 26 -9.42 1.65 -17.84
N ILE A 27 -9.41 2.93 -18.20
CA ILE A 27 -9.55 3.38 -19.59
C ILE A 27 -8.21 3.99 -19.99
N LEU A 28 -7.47 3.29 -20.86
CA LEU A 28 -6.24 3.81 -21.46
C LEU A 28 -6.59 4.40 -22.84
N GLN A 29 -6.12 5.62 -23.12
CA GLN A 29 -6.48 6.37 -24.33
C GLN A 29 -5.72 5.93 -25.60
N ASP A 30 -4.69 5.08 -25.49
CA ASP A 30 -3.87 4.66 -26.64
C ASP A 30 -4.01 3.14 -26.92
N SER A 31 -4.23 2.81 -28.20
CA SER A 31 -4.79 1.55 -28.72
C SER A 31 -3.82 0.37 -28.86
N LEU A 32 -2.69 0.37 -28.15
CA LEU A 32 -1.73 -0.74 -28.19
C LEU A 32 -1.55 -1.29 -26.78
N PHE A 33 -2.43 -2.22 -26.40
CA PHE A 33 -2.25 -2.98 -25.18
C PHE A 33 -1.35 -4.19 -25.43
N PRO A 34 -0.33 -4.41 -24.59
CA PRO A 34 0.12 -5.76 -24.33
C PRO A 34 -0.99 -6.49 -23.56
N LYS A 35 -1.30 -7.72 -23.97
CA LYS A 35 -2.09 -8.67 -23.17
C LYS A 35 -1.39 -8.87 -21.81
N ASP A 36 -2.12 -9.32 -20.78
CA ASP A 36 -1.56 -9.76 -19.49
C ASP A 36 -1.17 -8.67 -18.47
N GLY A 37 -2.01 -7.64 -18.32
CA GLY A 37 -1.90 -6.71 -17.20
C GLY A 37 -2.07 -7.39 -15.84
N ARG A 38 -1.38 -6.88 -14.82
CA ARG A 38 -1.45 -7.40 -13.44
C ARG A 38 -1.62 -6.27 -12.44
N ILE A 39 -2.47 -6.48 -11.45
CA ILE A 39 -2.57 -5.66 -10.24
C ILE A 39 -1.74 -6.34 -9.17
N ILE A 40 -0.78 -5.64 -8.59
CA ILE A 40 0.07 -6.15 -7.52
C ILE A 40 -0.34 -5.53 -6.19
N PHE A 41 -0.58 -6.38 -5.20
CA PHE A 41 -0.85 -6.01 -3.82
C PHE A 41 0.39 -6.29 -2.96
N PRO A 42 1.31 -5.31 -2.82
CA PRO A 42 2.60 -5.53 -2.17
C PRO A 42 2.50 -5.97 -0.70
N LEU A 43 1.40 -5.63 -0.02
CA LEU A 43 1.20 -5.96 1.39
C LEU A 43 0.98 -7.45 1.64
N ILE A 44 0.49 -8.19 0.64
CA ILE A 44 0.18 -9.62 0.72
C ILE A 44 0.92 -10.46 -0.32
N ASN A 45 1.85 -9.84 -1.07
CA ASN A 45 2.53 -10.47 -2.20
C ASN A 45 1.55 -11.16 -3.17
N ASP A 46 0.37 -10.55 -3.34
CA ASP A 46 -0.69 -11.10 -4.19
C ASP A 46 -0.76 -10.35 -5.52
N THR A 47 -1.28 -11.04 -6.53
CA THR A 47 -1.40 -10.53 -7.89
C THR A 47 -2.73 -10.93 -8.51
N SER A 48 -3.50 -9.93 -8.94
CA SER A 48 -4.73 -10.15 -9.70
C SER A 48 -4.50 -9.86 -11.18
N LYS A 49 -5.07 -10.68 -12.06
CA LYS A 49 -5.08 -10.37 -13.50
C LYS A 49 -5.95 -9.13 -13.75
N ALA A 50 -5.43 -8.19 -14.52
CA ALA A 50 -6.18 -7.07 -15.05
C ALA A 50 -6.50 -7.34 -16.52
N ASP A 51 -7.78 -7.24 -16.88
CA ASP A 51 -8.27 -7.38 -18.25
C ASP A 51 -8.96 -6.06 -18.67
N LEU A 52 -8.87 -5.68 -19.95
CA LEU A 52 -9.51 -4.49 -20.50
C LEU A 52 -11.02 -4.49 -20.32
N TYR A 53 -11.60 -5.69 -20.48
CA TYR A 53 -13.04 -5.84 -20.63
C TYR A 53 -13.72 -5.97 -19.27
N ASN A 54 -12.96 -6.40 -18.26
CA ASN A 54 -13.48 -6.66 -16.93
C ASN A 54 -13.24 -5.45 -16.00
N PRO A 55 -14.27 -5.01 -15.27
CA PRO A 55 -14.08 -4.00 -14.24
C PRO A 55 -13.14 -4.54 -13.16
N ILE A 56 -12.32 -3.64 -12.63
CA ILE A 56 -11.45 -3.93 -11.51
C ILE A 56 -12.24 -3.66 -10.24
N ASN A 57 -12.45 -4.72 -9.47
CA ASN A 57 -13.08 -4.66 -8.17
C ASN A 57 -12.01 -4.93 -7.12
N ILE A 58 -11.66 -3.90 -6.36
CA ILE A 58 -10.70 -4.02 -5.26
C ILE A 58 -11.45 -3.73 -3.96
N ASP A 59 -11.53 -4.73 -3.09
CA ASP A 59 -12.10 -4.56 -1.77
C ASP A 59 -11.14 -3.75 -0.88
N LEU A 60 -11.44 -2.46 -0.70
CA LEU A 60 -10.68 -1.53 0.13
C LEU A 60 -11.00 -1.66 1.63
N SER A 61 -12.03 -2.42 2.00
CA SER A 61 -12.28 -2.76 3.40
C SER A 61 -11.10 -3.54 3.97
N ASN A 62 -10.47 -4.39 3.15
CA ASN A 62 -9.23 -5.07 3.45
C ASN A 62 -8.04 -4.09 3.40
N PRO A 63 -7.37 -3.80 4.53
CA PRO A 63 -6.20 -2.91 4.57
C PRO A 63 -5.08 -3.34 3.62
N ASN A 64 -4.95 -4.64 3.35
CA ASN A 64 -3.93 -5.19 2.47
C ASN A 64 -4.13 -4.85 1.00
N HIS A 65 -5.34 -4.44 0.61
CA HIS A 65 -5.67 -4.03 -0.75
C HIS A 65 -5.64 -2.51 -0.95
N ARG A 66 -5.39 -1.72 0.11
CA ARG A 66 -5.38 -0.25 0.05
C ARG A 66 -4.15 0.33 -0.60
N ILE A 67 -3.13 -0.49 -0.84
CA ILE A 67 -1.93 -0.15 -1.60
C ILE A 67 -1.84 -1.16 -2.74
N PHE A 68 -1.83 -0.68 -3.99
CA PHE A 68 -1.60 -1.52 -5.14
C PHE A 68 -0.98 -0.72 -6.29
N TYR A 69 -0.39 -1.41 -7.24
CA TYR A 69 0.07 -0.82 -8.49
C TYR A 69 -0.14 -1.82 -9.62
N LEU A 70 -0.10 -1.33 -10.84
CA LEU A 70 -0.39 -2.11 -12.03
C LEU A 70 0.90 -2.32 -12.83
N ILE A 71 1.07 -3.50 -13.41
CA ILE A 71 2.21 -3.86 -14.24
C ILE A 71 1.71 -4.45 -15.57
N TRP A 72 2.38 -4.06 -16.65
CA TRP A 72 2.36 -4.68 -17.97
C TRP A 72 3.80 -4.99 -18.41
N PRO A 73 4.01 -5.82 -19.46
CA PRO A 73 5.34 -6.18 -19.95
C PRO A 73 6.30 -4.99 -20.13
N ASP A 74 5.81 -3.89 -20.73
CA ASP A 74 6.64 -2.73 -21.08
C ASP A 74 6.37 -1.50 -20.18
N TRP A 75 5.49 -1.61 -19.19
CA TRP A 75 5.04 -0.44 -18.43
C TRP A 75 4.59 -0.79 -17.00
N LYS A 76 4.74 0.17 -16.08
CA LYS A 76 4.27 0.07 -14.69
C LYS A 76 3.52 1.34 -14.31
N SER A 77 2.37 1.20 -13.65
CA SER A 77 1.58 2.33 -13.16
C SER A 77 2.16 2.93 -11.88
N LYS A 78 1.55 4.04 -11.47
CA LYS A 78 1.71 4.61 -10.14
C LYS A 78 1.12 3.68 -9.07
N VAL A 79 1.58 3.80 -7.83
CA VAL A 79 1.00 3.16 -6.65
C VAL A 79 -0.23 3.94 -6.29
N PHE A 80 -1.35 3.26 -6.33
CA PHE A 80 -2.62 3.76 -5.85
C PHE A 80 -2.71 3.50 -4.37
N ARG A 81 -3.24 4.49 -3.65
CA ARG A 81 -3.35 4.46 -2.20
C ARG A 81 -4.66 5.06 -1.77
N PHE A 82 -5.38 4.31 -0.94
CA PHE A 82 -6.70 4.71 -0.47
C PHE A 82 -6.69 4.92 1.05
N ILE A 83 -6.97 6.16 1.47
CA ILE A 83 -7.10 6.53 2.88
C ILE A 83 -8.58 6.70 3.17
N ASP A 84 -9.11 5.93 4.12
CA ASP A 84 -10.52 6.03 4.55
C ASP A 84 -11.52 6.02 3.36
N GLY A 85 -11.23 5.23 2.31
CA GLY A 85 -12.06 5.10 1.10
C GLY A 85 -11.80 6.14 0.01
N VAL A 86 -10.87 7.08 0.19
CA VAL A 86 -10.54 8.13 -0.79
C VAL A 86 -9.21 7.83 -1.48
N CYS A 87 -9.21 7.85 -2.81
CA CYS A 87 -8.00 7.79 -3.63
C CYS A 87 -7.31 9.17 -3.64
N THR A 88 -6.18 9.31 -2.96
CA THR A 88 -5.35 10.52 -3.09
C THR A 88 -4.24 10.25 -4.11
N ASP A 89 -4.36 10.78 -5.33
CA ASP A 89 -3.32 10.66 -6.35
C ASP A 89 -2.07 11.44 -5.87
N SER A 90 -1.06 10.72 -5.37
CA SER A 90 0.13 11.32 -4.77
C SER A 90 1.43 10.68 -5.31
N VAL A 91 1.93 11.35 -6.36
CA VAL A 91 3.34 11.71 -6.66
C VAL A 91 4.38 10.63 -6.99
N TYR A 92 4.90 10.80 -8.23
CA TYR A 92 6.23 10.60 -8.84
C TYR A 92 6.98 9.24 -8.79
N SER A 93 7.42 8.83 -10.01
CA SER A 93 8.45 7.84 -10.38
C SER A 93 8.68 6.71 -9.38
N ILE A 94 7.92 5.63 -9.53
CA ILE A 94 7.91 4.56 -8.55
C ILE A 94 8.82 3.41 -8.97
N LYS A 95 9.79 3.15 -8.09
CA LYS A 95 10.43 1.85 -7.92
C LYS A 95 9.43 0.96 -7.18
N ILE A 96 9.23 -0.26 -7.67
CA ILE A 96 8.42 -1.32 -7.03
C ILE A 96 8.49 -1.19 -5.50
N PRO A 97 7.35 -1.16 -4.76
CA PRO A 97 7.37 -1.10 -3.31
C PRO A 97 8.29 -2.18 -2.77
N ASN A 98 9.45 -1.73 -2.33
CA ASN A 98 10.50 -2.55 -1.77
C ASN A 98 10.90 -1.89 -0.45
N ASP A 99 11.76 -2.57 0.27
CA ASP A 99 12.51 -2.07 1.42
C ASP A 99 12.90 -0.57 1.33
N LYS A 100 13.42 -0.12 0.17
CA LYS A 100 13.78 1.29 -0.06
C LYS A 100 12.60 2.26 -0.20
N PHE A 101 11.43 1.79 -0.66
CA PHE A 101 10.19 2.58 -0.71
C PHE A 101 9.70 2.93 0.70
N TYR A 102 9.79 2.00 1.64
CA TYR A 102 9.32 2.22 3.01
C TYR A 102 10.23 3.14 3.83
N LYS A 103 11.49 3.29 3.42
CA LYS A 103 12.48 4.16 4.06
C LYS A 103 12.00 5.61 4.25
N GLU A 104 11.29 6.18 3.28
CA GLU A 104 10.74 7.54 3.41
C GLU A 104 9.66 7.62 4.50
N PHE A 105 8.82 6.59 4.62
CA PHE A 105 7.78 6.48 5.63
C PHE A 105 8.38 6.27 7.02
N GLN A 106 9.43 5.46 7.12
CA GLN A 106 10.20 5.30 8.35
C GLN A 106 10.82 6.63 8.78
N GLN A 107 11.44 7.38 7.87
CA GLN A 107 12.05 8.69 8.17
C GLN A 107 11.04 9.74 8.64
N LYS A 108 9.81 9.70 8.09
CA LYS A 108 8.72 10.60 8.49
C LYS A 108 7.90 10.09 9.68
N GLU A 109 8.22 8.90 10.21
CA GLU A 109 7.46 8.22 11.26
C GLU A 109 5.95 8.17 10.98
N ILE A 110 5.59 7.76 9.77
CA ILE A 110 4.20 7.79 9.31
C ILE A 110 3.83 6.50 8.60
N CYS A 111 2.70 5.90 8.95
CA CYS A 111 2.26 4.67 8.31
C CYS A 111 1.99 4.89 6.80
N PRO A 112 2.53 4.06 5.88
CA PRO A 112 2.26 4.19 4.45
C PRO A 112 0.81 3.84 4.09
N ILE A 113 0.06 3.17 4.97
CA ILE A 113 -1.34 2.80 4.72
C ILE A 113 -2.26 3.93 5.20
N CYS A 114 -2.26 4.27 6.49
CA CYS A 114 -3.20 5.25 7.05
C CYS A 114 -2.67 6.68 7.22
N PHE A 115 -1.39 6.94 6.97
CA PHE A 115 -0.72 8.24 7.19
C PHE A 115 -0.88 8.83 8.59
N ARG A 116 -0.93 7.99 9.62
CA ARG A 116 -0.98 8.43 11.01
C ARG A 116 0.24 7.91 11.75
N SER A 117 0.93 8.80 12.45
CA SER A 117 2.03 8.47 13.36
C SER A 117 1.53 7.90 14.70
N LYS A 118 0.35 8.33 15.15
CA LYS A 118 -0.21 7.97 16.48
C LYS A 118 -0.44 6.47 16.72
N TYR A 119 -0.46 5.66 15.66
CA TYR A 119 -0.65 4.21 15.76
C TYR A 119 0.67 3.43 15.64
N LEU A 120 1.79 4.12 15.48
CA LEU A 120 3.09 3.49 15.31
C LEU A 120 3.71 3.14 16.65
N ILE A 121 4.25 1.93 16.73
CA ILE A 121 5.16 1.50 17.79
C ILE A 121 6.46 1.01 17.16
N PRO A 122 7.63 1.22 17.81
CA PRO A 122 8.90 0.83 17.25
C PRO A 122 9.09 -0.68 17.27
N ILE A 123 9.79 -1.18 16.26
CA ILE A 123 10.29 -2.55 16.18
C ILE A 123 11.74 -2.54 16.66
N ILE A 124 12.03 -3.34 17.68
CA ILE A 124 13.35 -3.44 18.30
C ILE A 124 13.95 -4.80 17.96
N TYR A 125 15.15 -4.77 17.39
CA TYR A 125 15.93 -5.96 17.03
C TYR A 125 17.00 -6.25 18.09
N GLY A 126 17.47 -7.49 18.11
CA GLY A 126 18.52 -7.94 19.03
C GLY A 126 17.98 -8.59 20.30
N LEU A 127 18.88 -8.85 21.26
CA LEU A 127 18.53 -9.52 22.52
C LEU A 127 17.84 -8.53 23.47
N PRO A 128 16.55 -8.73 23.82
CA PRO A 128 15.83 -7.80 24.68
C PRO A 128 16.24 -7.97 26.15
N GLY A 129 16.54 -6.86 26.81
CA GLY A 129 16.63 -6.83 28.28
C GLY A 129 15.26 -6.90 28.95
N SER A 130 15.25 -7.10 30.27
CA SER A 130 14.01 -7.24 31.07
C SER A 130 13.04 -6.04 30.95
N LYS A 131 13.56 -4.82 30.75
CA LYS A 131 12.75 -3.61 30.52
C LYS A 131 12.02 -3.65 29.18
N LEU A 132 12.73 -4.01 28.11
CA LEU A 132 12.15 -4.15 26.77
C LEU A 132 11.10 -5.27 26.74
N MET A 133 11.38 -6.39 27.40
CA MET A 133 10.40 -7.47 27.57
C MET A 133 9.10 -7.00 28.25
N LYS A 134 9.19 -6.14 29.28
CA LYS A 134 8.01 -5.55 29.93
C LYS A 134 7.26 -4.57 29.02
N GLN A 135 7.97 -3.81 28.18
CA GLN A 135 7.36 -2.90 27.21
C GLN A 135 6.64 -3.66 26.09
N ALA A 136 7.23 -4.75 25.60
CA ALA A 136 6.63 -5.63 24.61
C ALA A 136 5.33 -6.26 25.13
N LYS A 137 5.33 -6.77 26.37
CA LYS A 137 4.12 -7.26 27.06
C LYS A 137 3.01 -6.22 27.20
N ARG A 138 3.35 -4.92 27.11
CA ARG A 138 2.40 -3.80 27.17
C ARG A 138 2.09 -3.20 25.79
N ASN A 139 2.46 -3.90 24.70
CA ASN A 139 2.30 -3.45 23.31
C ASN A 139 2.91 -2.07 23.01
N LYS A 140 3.97 -1.69 23.74
CA LYS A 140 4.67 -0.41 23.52
C LYS A 140 5.78 -0.50 22.48
N VAL A 141 6.26 -1.70 22.22
CA VAL A 141 7.29 -2.03 21.22
C VAL A 141 6.98 -3.41 20.65
N ILE A 142 7.40 -3.68 19.42
CA ILE A 142 7.48 -5.03 18.86
C ILE A 142 8.93 -5.50 19.00
N LEU A 143 9.13 -6.74 19.47
CA LEU A 143 10.45 -7.35 19.47
C LEU A 143 10.57 -8.22 18.23
N ALA A 144 11.57 -7.91 17.40
CA ALA A 144 11.91 -8.69 16.23
C ALA A 144 13.09 -9.63 16.52
N GLY A 145 13.58 -10.31 15.48
CA GLY A 145 14.74 -11.18 15.57
C GLY A 145 16.05 -10.44 15.88
N CYS A 146 17.14 -11.21 15.90
CA CYS A 146 18.48 -10.67 16.13
C CYS A 146 19.13 -10.05 14.88
N ILE A 147 18.59 -10.34 13.68
CA ILE A 147 19.18 -9.93 12.41
C ILE A 147 18.60 -8.59 11.96
N LEU A 148 19.48 -7.60 11.77
CA LEU A 148 19.17 -6.29 11.20
C LEU A 148 19.81 -6.19 9.82
N TYR A 149 19.04 -5.69 8.85
CA TYR A 149 19.49 -5.39 7.48
C TYR A 149 19.17 -3.92 7.15
N GLU A 150 19.74 -3.38 6.07
CA GLU A 150 19.77 -1.93 5.79
C GLU A 150 18.38 -1.26 5.85
N ASP A 151 17.38 -1.95 5.35
CA ASP A 151 16.01 -1.46 5.22
C ASP A 151 15.02 -2.29 6.06
N ALA A 152 15.51 -2.90 7.15
CA ALA A 152 14.66 -3.62 8.08
C ALA A 152 13.51 -2.74 8.59
N PRO A 153 12.28 -3.30 8.72
CA PRO A 153 11.14 -2.58 9.26
C PRO A 153 11.46 -1.98 10.63
N LYS A 154 11.13 -0.69 10.81
CA LYS A 154 11.38 0.04 12.06
C LYS A 154 10.11 0.30 12.84
N PHE A 155 8.96 0.28 12.17
CA PHE A 155 7.69 0.61 12.79
C PHE A 155 6.62 -0.44 12.48
N TYR A 156 5.77 -0.67 13.47
CA TYR A 156 4.56 -1.44 13.32
C TYR A 156 3.36 -0.51 13.52
N CYS A 157 2.44 -0.49 12.55
CA CYS A 157 1.17 0.22 12.67
C CYS A 157 0.12 -0.67 13.33
N THR A 158 -0.33 -0.29 14.51
CA THR A 158 -1.37 -1.03 15.27
C THR A 158 -2.77 -0.93 14.67
N LYS A 159 -3.05 0.09 13.84
CA LYS A 159 -4.34 0.23 13.14
C LYS A 159 -4.43 -0.71 11.94
N ASP A 160 -3.37 -0.80 11.15
CA ASP A 160 -3.37 -1.53 9.87
C ASP A 160 -2.67 -2.90 9.97
N ASN A 161 -2.14 -3.26 11.14
CA ASN A 161 -1.37 -4.48 11.40
C ASN A 161 -0.23 -4.70 10.39
N PHE A 162 0.56 -3.65 10.16
CA PHE A 162 1.57 -3.62 9.10
C PHE A 162 2.93 -3.16 9.63
N GLN A 163 3.99 -3.87 9.26
CA GLN A 163 5.38 -3.53 9.57
C GLN A 163 6.08 -2.93 8.35
N PHE A 164 6.83 -1.85 8.55
CA PHE A 164 7.54 -1.16 7.48
C PHE A 164 8.75 -0.38 7.97
#